data_AF-A0A6J4QVA7-F1
#
_entry.id   AF-A0A6J4QVA7-F1
#
_cell.length_a   1.000
_cell.length_b   1.000
_cell.length_c   1.000
_cell.angle_alpha   90.00
_cell.angle_beta   90.00
_cell.angle_gamma   90.00
#
_symmetry.space_group_name_H-M   'P 1'
#
loop_
_entity.id
_entity.type
_entity.pdbx_description
1 polymer ?
#
loop_
_entity_poly.entity_id
_entity_poly.type
_entity_poly.pdbx_seq_one_letter_code
_entity_poly.pdbx_strand_id
1 'polypeptide(L)'
;MARTVEVPEYEVQGRVRVDPSRTALIVGDMQNDFVKEGGSLVVPDAERTIPAIRDLLDRARGSGMKVVFTQDTHREGDPEW
;
A
#
# COMPACT_ATOMS: atom_id res chain seq x y z
N MET A 1 24.84 8.09 -16.22
CA MET A 1 25.63 7.38 -15.20
C MET A 1 24.65 6.77 -14.21
N ALA A 2 24.73 5.47 -13.92
CA ALA A 2 23.85 4.85 -12.94
C ALA A 2 24.19 5.39 -11.53
N ARG A 3 23.20 5.95 -10.82
CA ARG A 3 23.32 6.29 -9.41
C ARG A 3 22.98 5.04 -8.61
N THR A 4 23.91 4.56 -7.81
CA THR A 4 23.65 3.52 -6.81
C THR A 4 23.21 4.20 -5.52
N VAL A 5 22.07 3.79 -4.97
CA VAL A 5 21.59 4.24 -3.65
C VAL A 5 21.93 3.15 -2.65
N GLU A 6 22.59 3.51 -1.56
CA GLU A 6 22.78 2.58 -0.43
C GLU A 6 21.47 2.48 0.34
N VAL A 7 20.94 1.26 0.45
CA VAL A 7 19.75 0.98 1.25
C VAL A 7 20.17 0.93 2.72
N PRO A 8 19.57 1.74 3.61
CA PRO A 8 19.88 1.68 5.03
C PRO A 8 19.48 0.33 5.62
N GLU A 9 20.29 -0.17 6.56
CA GLU A 9 19.91 -1.33 7.35
C GLU A 9 18.66 -1.02 8.19
N TYR A 10 17.73 -1.97 8.23
CA TYR A 10 16.56 -1.89 9.08
C TYR A 10 16.26 -3.23 9.73
N GLU A 11 15.71 -3.19 10.94
CA GLU A 11 15.35 -4.38 11.67
C GLU A 11 13.96 -4.85 11.27
N VAL A 12 13.84 -6.12 10.88
CA VAL A 12 12.54 -6.76 10.63
C VAL A 12 11.98 -7.24 11.96
N GLN A 13 10.97 -6.53 12.46
CA GLN A 13 10.29 -6.89 13.69
C GLN A 13 9.24 -7.97 13.44
N GLY A 14 9.33 -9.11 14.14
CA GLY A 14 8.32 -10.18 14.05
C GLY A 14 6.93 -9.78 14.59
N ARG A 15 6.87 -8.70 15.39
CA ARG A 15 5.63 -8.10 15.87
C ARG A 15 5.82 -6.61 16.10
N VAL A 16 4.85 -5.82 15.65
CA VAL A 16 4.80 -4.37 15.88
C VAL A 16 3.60 -4.03 16.77
N ARG A 17 3.77 -3.10 17.70
CA ARG A 17 2.69 -2.47 18.47
C ARG A 17 2.75 -0.97 18.22
N VAL A 18 1.60 -0.36 17.94
CA VAL A 18 1.49 1.06 17.62
C VAL A 18 0.39 1.72 18.44
N ASP A 19 0.54 3.02 18.68
CA ASP A 19 -0.51 3.86 19.24
C ASP A 19 -1.43 4.33 18.08
N PRO A 20 -2.72 3.92 18.05
CA PRO A 20 -3.64 4.29 16.98
C PRO A 20 -3.92 5.79 16.90
N SER A 21 -3.71 6.56 17.99
CA SER A 21 -3.91 8.02 17.99
C SER A 21 -2.78 8.78 17.28
N ARG A 22 -1.64 8.12 17.05
CA ARG A 22 -0.43 8.70 16.43
C ARG A 22 0.04 7.93 15.20
N THR A 23 -0.75 6.98 14.73
CA THR A 23 -0.42 6.07 13.63
C THR A 23 -1.54 6.07 12.60
N ALA A 24 -1.20 5.82 11.34
CA ALA A 24 -2.17 5.62 10.27
C ALA A 24 -1.87 4.34 9.49
N LEU A 25 -2.91 3.68 9.00
CA LEU A 25 -2.81 2.64 7.98
C LEU A 25 -2.96 3.28 6.60
N ILE A 26 -1.99 3.06 5.72
CA ILE A 26 -2.03 3.49 4.32
C ILE A 26 -2.19 2.23 3.45
N VAL A 27 -3.22 2.21 2.61
CA VAL A 27 -3.42 1.17 1.59
C VAL A 27 -3.05 1.77 0.24
N GLY A 28 -1.93 1.31 -0.31
CA GLY A 28 -1.37 1.79 -1.57
C GLY A 28 -2.01 1.13 -2.78
N ASP A 29 -2.61 1.93 -3.66
CA ASP A 29 -2.95 1.62 -5.06
C ASP A 29 -3.59 0.24 -5.30
N MET A 30 -4.47 -0.18 -4.40
CA MET A 30 -5.29 -1.39 -4.53
C MET A 30 -6.46 -1.19 -5.51
N GLN A 31 -6.17 -0.57 -6.66
CA GLN A 31 -7.12 -0.33 -7.75
C GLN A 31 -7.24 -1.57 -8.65
N ASN A 32 -8.36 -1.69 -9.36
CA ASN A 32 -8.61 -2.82 -10.27
C ASN A 32 -7.49 -2.98 -11.32
N ASP A 33 -6.90 -1.88 -11.78
CA ASP A 33 -5.87 -1.89 -12.81
C ASP A 33 -4.61 -2.65 -12.39
N PHE A 34 -4.31 -2.69 -11.08
CA PHE A 34 -3.16 -3.39 -10.52
C PHE A 34 -3.50 -4.76 -9.92
N VAL A 35 -4.76 -4.97 -9.53
CA VAL A 35 -5.14 -6.12 -8.69
C VAL A 35 -6.02 -7.12 -9.41
N LYS A 36 -6.96 -6.67 -10.23
CA LYS A 36 -8.01 -7.51 -10.81
C LYS A 36 -7.56 -8.09 -12.14
N GLU A 37 -7.89 -9.35 -12.41
CA GLU A 37 -7.70 -9.94 -13.74
C GLU A 37 -8.32 -9.06 -14.83
N GLY A 38 -7.55 -8.79 -15.89
CA GLY A 38 -7.94 -7.89 -16.97
C GLY A 38 -7.61 -6.41 -16.73
N GLY A 39 -6.97 -6.07 -15.60
CA GLY A 39 -6.40 -4.74 -15.37
C GLY A 39 -5.23 -4.42 -16.31
N SER A 40 -4.90 -3.13 -16.44
CA SER A 40 -3.85 -2.66 -17.35
C SER A 40 -2.43 -2.96 -16.86
N LEU A 41 -2.22 -3.05 -15.55
CA LEU A 41 -0.91 -3.15 -14.88
C LEU A 41 -0.92 -4.22 -13.78
N VAL A 42 -1.58 -5.36 -14.04
CA VAL A 42 -1.81 -6.38 -13.01
C VAL A 42 -0.50 -6.88 -12.42
N VAL A 43 -0.43 -6.84 -11.08
CA VAL A 43 0.61 -7.48 -10.29
C VAL A 43 0.09 -8.87 -9.87
N PRO A 44 0.67 -9.98 -10.36
CA PRO A 44 0.08 -11.32 -10.23
C PRO A 44 -0.25 -11.75 -8.80
N ASP A 45 0.55 -11.35 -7.81
CA ASP A 45 0.33 -11.72 -6.41
C ASP A 45 -0.53 -10.71 -5.62
N ALA A 46 -0.91 -9.57 -6.21
CA ALA A 46 -1.62 -8.52 -5.48
C ALA A 46 -3.00 -8.97 -4.99
N GLU A 47 -3.75 -9.74 -5.77
CA GLU A 47 -5.06 -10.26 -5.35
C GLU A 47 -4.96 -11.11 -4.08
N ARG A 48 -3.87 -11.88 -3.92
CA ARG A 48 -3.63 -12.71 -2.74
C ARG A 48 -3.40 -11.90 -1.47
N THR A 49 -3.10 -10.60 -1.58
CA THR A 49 -2.89 -9.71 -0.42
C THR A 49 -4.20 -9.18 0.17
N ILE A 50 -5.31 -9.25 -0.57
CA ILE A 50 -6.62 -8.69 -0.17
C ILE A 50 -7.05 -9.17 1.23
N PRO A 51 -6.98 -10.48 1.58
CA PRO A 51 -7.41 -10.93 2.90
C PRO A 51 -6.58 -10.33 4.04
N ALA A 52 -5.27 -10.18 3.86
CA ALA A 52 -4.37 -9.60 4.86
C ALA A 52 -4.61 -8.09 5.03
N ILE A 53 -4.79 -7.37 3.91
CA ILE A 53 -5.13 -5.94 3.94
C ILE A 53 -6.48 -5.72 4.63
N ARG A 54 -7.47 -6.59 4.38
CA ARG A 54 -8.76 -6.53 5.05
C ARG A 54 -8.66 -6.73 6.57
N ASP A 55 -7.88 -7.71 7.03
CA ASP A 55 -7.65 -7.92 8.47
C ASP A 55 -7.00 -6.68 9.12
N LEU A 56 -6.03 -6.05 8.45
CA LEU A 56 -5.42 -4.80 8.93
C LEU A 56 -6.43 -3.64 8.96
N LEU A 57 -7.27 -3.51 7.94
CA LEU A 57 -8.32 -2.50 7.88
C LEU A 57 -9.33 -2.66 9.03
N ASP A 58 -9.75 -3.89 9.33
CA ASP A 58 -10.70 -4.16 10.40
C ASP A 58 -10.12 -3.79 11.77
N ARG A 59 -8.84 -4.10 12.02
CA ARG A 59 -8.12 -3.69 13.24
C ARG A 59 -7.95 -2.16 13.33
N ALA A 60 -7.58 -1.52 12.22
CA ALA A 60 -7.38 -0.07 12.18
C ALA A 60 -8.70 0.66 12.45
N ARG A 61 -9.78 0.29 11.76
CA ARG A 61 -11.12 0.86 11.97
C ARG A 61 -11.65 0.57 13.37
N GLY A 62 -11.51 -0.65 13.86
CA GLY A 62 -11.95 -1.05 15.20
C GLY A 62 -11.22 -0.32 16.33
N SER A 63 -10.01 0.18 16.10
CA SER A 63 -9.23 0.97 17.06
C SER A 63 -9.38 2.49 16.90
N GLY A 64 -10.13 2.96 15.90
CA GLY A 64 -10.23 4.39 15.56
C GLY A 64 -8.96 4.97 14.91
N MET A 65 -8.04 4.11 14.46
CA MET A 65 -6.83 4.53 13.74
C MET A 65 -7.18 5.19 12.41
N LYS A 66 -6.40 6.22 12.02
CA LYS A 66 -6.56 6.87 10.72
C LYS A 66 -6.29 5.88 9.59
N VAL A 67 -7.17 5.80 8.62
CA VAL A 67 -7.01 4.98 7.40
C VAL A 67 -6.96 5.89 6.19
N VAL A 68 -5.98 5.68 5.31
CA VAL A 68 -5.78 6.43 4.07
C VAL A 68 -5.65 5.46 2.92
N PHE A 69 -6.27 5.79 1.78
CA PHE A 69 -6.12 5.06 0.52
C PHE A 69 -5.44 6.00 -0.48
N THR A 70 -4.48 5.49 -1.23
CA THR A 70 -3.94 6.18 -2.39
C THR A 70 -4.51 5.60 -3.67
N GLN A 71 -4.49 6.42 -4.71
CA GLN A 71 -4.78 5.99 -6.06
C GLN A 71 -3.79 6.65 -6.99
N ASP A 72 -3.13 5.84 -7.80
CA ASP A 72 -2.37 6.31 -8.94
C ASP A 72 -3.34 6.51 -10.10
N THR A 73 -3.45 7.74 -10.61
CA THR A 73 -4.42 8.10 -11.65
C THR A 73 -3.95 9.31 -12.43
N HIS A 74 -3.98 9.17 -13.74
CA HIS A 74 -3.53 10.18 -14.69
C HIS A 74 -4.67 10.95 -15.31
N ARG A 75 -4.39 12.20 -15.68
CA ARG A 75 -5.27 12.98 -16.55
C ARG A 75 -4.87 12.77 -18.01
N GLU A 76 -5.76 13.14 -18.93
CA GLU A 76 -5.40 13.16 -20.34
C GLU A 76 -4.22 14.13 -20.57
N GLY A 77 -3.16 13.61 -21.20
CA GLY A 77 -1.93 14.36 -21.45
C GLY A 77 -0.97 14.44 -20.26
N ASP A 78 -1.15 13.65 -19.20
CA ASP A 78 -0.20 13.58 -18.08
C ASP A 78 1.17 13.07 -18.55
N PRO A 79 2.24 13.87 -18.41
CA PRO A 79 3.55 13.53 -18.97
C PRO A 79 4.41 12.60 -18.10
N GLU A 80 3.96 12.21 -16.89
CA GLU A 80 4.59 11.16 -16.05
C GLU A 80 6.12 11.31 -15.89
N TRP A 81 6.60 12.44 -15.35
CA TRP A 81 8.04 12.70 -15.11
C TRP A 81 8.41 13.02 -13.67
#